data_AF-A0A135VMQ6-F1
#
_entry.id   AF-A0A135VMQ6-F1
#
_cell.length_a   1.000
_cell.length_b   1.000
_cell.length_c   1.000
_cell.angle_alpha   90.00
_cell.angle_beta   90.00
_cell.angle_gamma   90.00
#
_symmetry.space_group_name_H-M   'P 1'
#
loop_
_entity.id
_entity.type
_entity.pdbx_description
1 polymer ?
#
loop_
_entity_poly.entity_id
_entity_poly.type
_entity_poly.pdbx_seq_one_letter_code
_entity_poly.pdbx_strand_id
1 'polypeptide(L)'
;MTESKDNKKISAKRLIGKIGLAIGLIAIVFVIVFGMLASWVAAYGGSIELVRMYEVFSAPVFVFGILFLLGGLVAIFLPEGLSKDGLWSMQTGPYHR
;
A
#
# COMPACT_ATOMS: atom_id res chain seq x y z
N MET A 1 27.44 1.46 21.91
CA MET A 1 27.13 0.18 21.21
C MET A 1 25.64 -0.01 20.86
N THR A 2 24.81 1.03 20.92
CA THR A 2 23.35 0.96 20.66
C THR A 2 22.94 1.31 19.22
N GLU A 3 23.73 2.10 18.48
CA GLU A 3 23.39 2.56 17.12
C GLU A 3 23.20 1.44 16.09
N SER A 4 23.92 0.33 16.21
CA SER A 4 23.83 -0.79 15.25
C SER A 4 22.44 -1.47 15.27
N LYS A 5 21.78 -1.53 16.44
CA LYS A 5 20.49 -2.24 16.56
C LYS A 5 19.32 -1.43 16.03
N ASP A 6 19.31 -0.10 16.20
CA ASP A 6 18.24 0.76 15.70
C ASP A 6 18.29 0.91 14.18
N ASN A 7 19.49 1.04 13.60
CA ASN A 7 19.65 1.11 12.15
C ASN A 7 19.14 -0.18 11.46
N LYS A 8 19.35 -1.34 12.08
CA LYS A 8 18.86 -2.63 11.57
C LYS A 8 17.34 -2.75 11.61
N LYS A 9 16.69 -2.20 12.66
CA LYS A 9 15.21 -2.18 12.76
C LYS A 9 14.57 -1.22 11.76
N ILE A 10 15.17 -0.06 11.51
CA ILE A 10 14.69 0.91 10.51
C ILE A 10 14.78 0.31 9.10
N SER A 11 15.88 -0.40 8.80
CA SER A 11 16.06 -1.12 7.53
C SER A 11 14.98 -2.20 7.31
N ALA A 12 14.67 -3.00 8.33
CA ALA A 12 13.64 -4.04 8.24
C ALA A 12 12.22 -3.45 8.03
N LYS A 13 11.88 -2.37 8.73
CA LYS A 13 10.58 -1.68 8.56
C LYS A 13 10.41 -1.12 7.14
N ARG A 14 11.46 -0.51 6.59
CA ARG A 14 11.46 -0.03 5.19
C ARG A 14 11.33 -1.18 4.19
N LEU A 15 11.92 -2.34 4.48
CA LEU A 15 11.78 -3.53 3.63
C LEU A 15 10.34 -4.03 3.59
N ILE A 16 9.68 -4.11 4.75
CA ILE A 16 8.25 -4.49 4.87
C ILE A 16 7.37 -3.48 4.12
N GLY A 17 7.65 -2.17 4.25
CA GLY A 17 6.95 -1.13 3.50
C GLY A 17 7.08 -1.30 1.99
N LYS A 18 8.28 -1.60 1.48
CA LYS A 18 8.51 -1.89 0.05
C LYS A 18 7.76 -3.14 -0.43
N ILE A 19 7.74 -4.21 0.37
CA ILE A 19 6.99 -5.44 0.05
C ILE A 19 5.49 -5.14 0.00
N GLY A 20 4.95 -4.42 0.99
CA GLY A 20 3.55 -4.01 1.01
C GLY A 20 3.17 -3.16 -0.21
N LEU A 21 4.04 -2.22 -0.61
CA LEU A 21 3.84 -1.39 -1.79
C LEU A 21 3.86 -2.24 -3.08
N ALA A 22 4.80 -3.19 -3.19
CA ALA A 22 4.85 -4.11 -4.33
C ALA A 22 3.59 -4.99 -4.43
N ILE A 23 3.11 -5.54 -3.31
CA ILE A 23 1.88 -6.34 -3.28
C ILE A 23 0.68 -5.49 -3.70
N GLY A 24 0.54 -4.26 -3.17
CA GLY A 24 -0.53 -3.35 -3.53
C GLY A 24 -0.52 -3.00 -5.02
N LEU A 25 0.66 -2.73 -5.58
CA LEU A 25 0.83 -2.43 -7.00
C LEU A 25 0.46 -3.63 -7.89
N ILE A 26 0.91 -4.84 -7.51
CA ILE A 26 0.55 -6.07 -8.23
C ILE A 26 -0.96 -6.29 -8.20
N ALA A 27 -1.62 -6.10 -7.06
CA ALA A 27 -3.07 -6.24 -6.95
C ALA A 27 -3.82 -5.28 -7.89
N ILE A 28 -3.39 -4.01 -7.96
CA ILE A 28 -4.01 -3.02 -8.87
C ILE A 28 -3.79 -3.41 -10.34
N VAL A 29 -2.55 -3.75 -10.72
CA VAL A 29 -2.24 -4.17 -12.09
C VAL A 29 -3.06 -5.40 -12.47
N PHE A 30 -3.17 -6.37 -11.57
CA PHE A 30 -3.97 -7.57 -11.77
C PHE A 30 -5.44 -7.25 -12.03
N VAL A 31 -6.05 -6.36 -11.24
CA VAL A 31 -7.44 -5.92 -11.44
C VAL A 31 -7.63 -5.25 -12.80
N ILE A 32 -6.70 -4.40 -13.23
CA ILE A 32 -6.76 -3.71 -14.53
C ILE A 32 -6.67 -4.72 -15.68
N VAL A 33 -5.70 -5.64 -15.64
CA VAL A 33 -5.50 -6.65 -16.68
C VAL A 33 -6.71 -7.58 -16.78
N PHE A 34 -7.22 -8.06 -15.65
CA PHE A 34 -8.43 -8.90 -15.64
C PHE A 34 -9.66 -8.14 -16.12
N GLY A 35 -9.78 -6.84 -15.83
CA GLY A 35 -10.87 -6.01 -16.33
C GLY A 35 -10.84 -5.84 -17.84
N MET A 36 -9.65 -5.68 -18.42
CA MET A 36 -9.47 -5.65 -19.87
C MET A 36 -9.87 -6.98 -20.51
N LEU A 37 -9.43 -8.10 -19.94
CA LEU A 37 -9.80 -9.43 -20.42
C LEU A 37 -11.31 -9.69 -20.31
N ALA A 38 -11.91 -9.36 -19.17
CA ALA A 38 -13.35 -9.50 -18.96
C ALA A 38 -14.15 -8.65 -19.98
N SER A 39 -13.71 -7.43 -20.25
CA SER A 39 -14.32 -6.54 -21.25
C SER A 39 -14.22 -7.10 -22.67
N TRP A 40 -13.07 -7.68 -23.04
CA TRP A 40 -12.92 -8.35 -24.33
C TRP A 40 -13.81 -9.59 -24.44
N VAL A 41 -13.86 -10.42 -23.41
CA VAL A 41 -14.72 -11.62 -23.41
C VAL A 41 -16.20 -11.23 -23.46
N ALA A 42 -16.60 -10.14 -22.81
CA ALA A 42 -17.96 -9.61 -22.91
C ALA A 42 -18.29 -9.19 -24.34
N ALA A 43 -17.37 -8.47 -24.99
CA ALA A 43 -17.56 -7.95 -26.34
C ALA A 43 -17.60 -9.03 -27.42
N TYR A 44 -16.78 -10.08 -27.30
CA TYR A 44 -16.66 -11.12 -28.34
C TYR A 44 -17.42 -12.41 -28.02
N GLY A 45 -17.60 -12.75 -26.74
CA GLY A 45 -18.19 -14.00 -26.29
C GLY A 45 -19.60 -13.87 -25.71
N GLY A 46 -20.10 -12.65 -25.48
CA GLY A 46 -21.45 -12.40 -24.94
C GLY A 46 -21.70 -12.95 -23.53
N SER A 47 -20.66 -13.41 -22.83
CA SER A 47 -20.78 -14.01 -21.50
C SER A 47 -20.89 -12.92 -20.44
N ILE A 48 -22.13 -12.53 -20.13
CA ILE A 48 -22.48 -11.56 -19.07
C ILE A 48 -22.07 -12.10 -17.69
N GLU A 49 -22.06 -13.41 -17.52
CA GLU A 49 -21.78 -14.08 -16.24
C GLU A 49 -20.32 -13.91 -15.81
N LEU A 50 -19.37 -13.92 -16.76
CA LEU A 50 -17.95 -13.69 -16.47
C LEU A 50 -17.67 -12.25 -16.02
N VAL A 51 -18.36 -11.27 -16.63
CA VAL A 51 -18.26 -9.85 -16.24
C VAL A 51 -18.82 -9.65 -14.84
N ARG A 52 -19.98 -10.27 -14.54
CA ARG A 52 -20.62 -10.16 -13.23
C ARG A 52 -19.75 -10.76 -12.12
N MET A 53 -19.13 -11.91 -12.39
CA MET A 53 -18.14 -12.51 -11.47
C MET A 53 -16.95 -11.57 -11.25
N TYR A 54 -16.40 -10.96 -12.30
CA TYR A 54 -15.30 -10.00 -12.18
C TYR A 54 -15.68 -8.77 -11.34
N GLU A 55 -16.87 -8.19 -11.54
CA GLU A 55 -17.33 -7.02 -10.78
C GLU A 55 -17.40 -7.30 -9.27
N VAL A 56 -17.84 -8.49 -8.87
CA VAL A 56 -17.96 -8.87 -7.45
C VAL A 56 -16.60 -8.92 -6.75
N PHE A 57 -15.54 -9.41 -7.42
CA PHE A 57 -14.21 -9.55 -6.82
C PHE A 57 -13.28 -8.36 -7.09
N SER A 58 -13.47 -7.61 -8.18
CA SER A 58 -12.57 -6.52 -8.57
C SER A 58 -12.60 -5.36 -7.57
N ALA A 59 -13.80 -4.95 -7.12
CA ALA A 59 -13.95 -3.85 -6.17
C ALA A 59 -13.21 -4.08 -4.84
N PRO A 60 -13.40 -5.19 -4.10
CA PRO A 60 -12.67 -5.42 -2.86
C PRO A 60 -11.16 -5.56 -3.08
N VAL A 61 -10.72 -6.27 -4.13
CA VAL A 61 -9.29 -6.43 -4.44
C VAL A 61 -8.64 -5.09 -4.75
N PHE A 62 -9.33 -4.21 -5.47
CA PHE A 62 -8.84 -2.87 -5.76
C PHE A 62 -8.72 -2.00 -4.51
N VAL A 63 -9.73 -2.04 -3.62
CA VAL A 63 -9.71 -1.32 -2.33
C VAL A 63 -8.56 -1.82 -1.46
N PHE A 64 -8.38 -3.13 -1.32
CA PHE A 64 -7.24 -3.69 -0.57
C PHE A 64 -5.90 -3.31 -1.22
N GLY A 65 -5.81 -3.36 -2.55
CA GLY A 65 -4.61 -2.94 -3.29
C GLY A 65 -4.22 -1.49 -2.98
N ILE A 66 -5.19 -0.57 -2.98
CA ILE A 66 -4.97 0.84 -2.59
C ILE A 66 -4.53 0.96 -1.13
N LEU A 67 -5.19 0.26 -0.21
CA LEU A 67 -4.82 0.30 1.21
C LEU A 67 -3.40 -0.19 1.46
N PHE A 68 -2.97 -1.26 0.77
CA PHE A 68 -1.60 -1.75 0.84
C PHE A 68 -0.60 -0.76 0.24
N LEU A 69 -0.96 -0.07 -0.84
CA LEU A 69 -0.14 0.97 -1.44
C LEU A 69 0.05 2.16 -0.51
N LEU A 70 -1.04 2.64 0.09
CA LEU A 70 -1.01 3.73 1.08
C LEU A 70 -0.22 3.31 2.34
N GLY A 71 -0.46 2.11 2.86
CA GLY A 71 0.29 1.58 4.00
C GLY A 71 1.78 1.45 3.72
N GLY A 72 2.14 0.96 2.52
CA GLY A 72 3.53 0.87 2.06
C GLY A 72 4.19 2.25 1.92
N LEU A 73 3.48 3.22 1.34
CA LEU A 73 3.93 4.62 1.25
C LEU A 73 4.17 5.23 2.63
N VAL A 74 3.22 5.09 3.56
CA VAL A 74 3.37 5.58 4.93
C VAL A 74 4.56 4.93 5.62
N ALA A 75 4.76 3.62 5.47
CA ALA A 75 5.91 2.92 6.06
C ALA A 75 7.27 3.37 5.49
N ILE A 76 7.32 3.87 4.25
CA ILE A 76 8.53 4.40 3.62
C ILE A 76 8.79 5.85 4.06
N PHE A 77 7.76 6.70 4.04
CA PHE A 77 7.88 8.12 4.37
C PHE A 77 8.01 8.37 5.87
N LEU A 78 7.32 7.57 6.70
CA LEU A 78 7.29 7.69 8.15
C LEU A 78 7.77 6.39 8.82
N PRO A 79 9.04 6.00 8.64
CA PRO A 79 9.57 4.74 9.19
C PRO A 79 9.60 4.72 10.72
N GLU A 80 9.60 5.91 11.35
CA GLU A 80 9.60 6.08 12.80
C GLU A 80 8.21 6.33 13.40
N GLY A 81 7.19 6.54 12.55
CA GLY A 81 5.81 6.83 12.93
C GLY A 81 5.54 8.31 13.22
N LEU A 82 4.27 8.73 13.09
CA LEU A 82 3.80 10.11 13.32
C LEU A 82 4.10 10.64 14.74
N SER A 83 4.31 9.74 15.70
CA SER A 83 4.53 10.12 17.10
C SER A 83 5.86 10.81 17.36
N LYS A 84 6.89 10.61 16.52
CA LYS A 84 8.19 11.28 16.70
C LYS A 84 8.26 12.65 16.03
N ASP A 85 7.61 12.84 14.88
CA ASP A 85 7.57 14.14 14.20
C ASP A 85 6.77 15.17 15.00
N GLY A 86 5.70 14.73 15.67
CA GLY A 86 4.96 15.57 16.63
C GLY A 86 5.80 15.97 17.85
N LEU A 87 6.64 15.05 18.35
CA LEU A 87 7.55 15.30 19.47
C LEU A 87 8.65 16.30 19.10
N TRP A 88 9.13 16.31 17.86
CA TRP A 88 10.08 17.33 17.37
C TRP A 88 9.45 18.72 17.32
N SER A 89 8.18 18.83 16.90
CA SER A 89 7.44 20.11 16.96
C SER A 89 7.18 20.59 18.40
N MET A 90 6.99 19.66 19.34
CA MET A 90 6.85 20.00 20.77
C MET A 90 8.17 20.39 21.41
N GLN A 91 9.28 19.76 21.02
CA GLN A 91 10.63 20.07 21.54
C GLN A 91 11.24 21.35 20.95
N THR A 92 10.78 21.79 19.78
CA THR A 92 11.22 23.05 19.14
C THR A 92 10.33 24.25 19.45
N GLY A 93 9.26 24.07 20.23
CA GLY A 93 8.48 25.16 20.78
C GLY A 93 9.25 25.95 21.86
N PRO A 94 8.95 27.25 22.07
CA PRO A 94 9.69 28.17 22.95
C PRO A 94 9.52 27.90 24.45
N TYR A 95 9.15 26.67 24.84
CA TYR A 95 8.77 26.29 26.20
C TYR A 95 9.78 25.38 26.92
N HIS A 96 10.95 25.11 26.33
CA HIS A 96 12.07 24.53 27.08
C HIS A 96 12.82 25.65 27.83
N ARG A 97 12.43 25.88 29.09
CA ARG A 97 13.34 26.33 30.15
C ARG A 97 13.83 25.12 30.93
#